data_AF-A0A7V4NF09-F1
#
_entry.id   AF-A0A7V4NF09-F1
#
_cell.length_a   1.000
_cell.length_b   1.000
_cell.length_c   1.000
_cell.angle_alpha   90.00
_cell.angle_beta   90.00
_cell.angle_gamma   90.00
#
_symmetry.space_group_name_H-M   'P 1'
#
loop_
_entity.id
_entity.type
_entity.pdbx_description
1 polymer ?
#
loop_
_entity_poly.entity_id
_entity_poly.type
_entity_poly.pdbx_seq_one_letter_code
_entity_poly.pdbx_strand_id
1 'polypeptide(L)' 'VISSVLLSSASIEDGAIVENAIVCSGARVTKGCKVIGKPGKIAVVPENKKVTSDIIISE' A
#
# COMPACT_ATOMS: atom_id res chain seq x y z
N VAL A 1 3.84 -3.39 -8.20
CA VAL A 1 3.43 -2.02 -7.81
C VAL A 1 2.96 -1.31 -9.06
N ILE A 2 1.71 -0.85 -9.11
CA ILE A 2 1.11 -0.24 -10.30
C ILE A 2 0.49 1.11 -9.90
N SER A 3 0.75 2.18 -10.66
CA SER A 3 0.19 3.52 -10.42
C SER A 3 0.23 3.98 -8.95
N SER A 4 1.34 3.69 -8.25
CA SER A 4 1.45 3.90 -6.81
C SER A 4 2.70 4.72 -6.49
N VAL A 5 2.65 5.46 -5.38
CA VAL A 5 3.76 6.26 -4.87
C VAL A 5 4.30 5.60 -3.60
N LEU A 6 5.61 5.35 -3.58
CA LEU A 6 6.31 4.81 -2.42
C LEU A 6 7.25 5.89 -1.90
N LEU A 7 7.10 6.28 -0.64
CA LEU A 7 8.02 7.18 0.02
C LEU A 7 9.26 6.43 0.53
N SER A 8 10.30 7.19 0.88
CA SER A 8 11.56 6.65 1.43
C SER A 8 11.29 5.70 2.59
N SER A 9 12.06 4.62 2.72
CA SER A 9 11.88 3.61 3.79
C SER A 9 10.57 2.82 3.75
N ALA A 10 9.71 3.01 2.74
CA ALA A 10 8.57 2.12 2.51
C ALA A 10 9.08 0.70 2.16
N SER A 11 8.51 -0.30 2.79
CA SER A 11 8.89 -1.71 2.61
C SER A 11 7.70 -2.51 2.10
N ILE A 12 7.86 -3.16 0.96
CA ILE A 12 6.87 -4.05 0.38
C ILE A 12 7.45 -5.46 0.42
N GLU A 13 6.80 -6.34 1.17
CA GLU A 13 7.25 -7.73 1.27
C GLU A 13 6.77 -8.57 0.07
N ASP A 14 7.42 -9.71 -0.08
CA ASP A 14 7.25 -10.60 -1.21
C ASP A 14 5.78 -11.04 -1.39
N GLY A 15 5.25 -10.93 -2.61
CA GLY A 15 3.85 -11.24 -2.91
C GLY A 15 2.82 -10.18 -2.49
N ALA A 16 3.23 -9.05 -1.92
CA ALA A 16 2.33 -7.92 -1.69
C ALA A 16 1.97 -7.21 -3.00
N ILE A 17 0.70 -6.85 -3.16
CA ILE A 17 0.18 -6.15 -4.33
C ILE A 17 -0.16 -4.73 -3.91
N VAL A 18 0.46 -3.75 -4.55
CA VAL A 18 0.19 -2.33 -4.31
C VAL A 18 -0.24 -1.71 -5.63
N GLU A 19 -1.48 -1.24 -5.69
CA GLU A 19 -2.08 -0.64 -6.87
C GLU A 19 -2.85 0.63 -6.50
N ASN A 20 -2.62 1.71 -7.25
CA ASN A 20 -3.28 2.99 -7.04
C ASN A 20 -3.24 3.47 -5.58
N ALA A 21 -2.06 3.36 -4.95
CA ALA A 21 -1.86 3.60 -3.53
C ALA A 21 -0.66 4.50 -3.24
N ILE A 22 -0.67 5.16 -2.08
CA ILE A 22 0.45 5.92 -1.53
C ILE A 22 0.91 5.22 -0.26
N VAL A 23 2.16 4.78 -0.25
CA VAL A 23 2.80 4.16 0.91
C VAL A 23 3.78 5.15 1.51
N CYS A 24 3.46 5.68 2.70
CA CYS A 24 4.28 6.67 3.40
C CYS A 24 5.59 6.09 3.93
N SER A 25 6.47 6.99 4.42
CA SER A 25 7.79 6.63 4.90
C SER A 25 7.73 5.61 6.04
N GLY A 26 8.62 4.63 6.04
CA GLY A 26 8.63 3.57 7.07
C GLY A 26 7.37 2.69 7.12
N ALA A 27 6.42 2.86 6.21
CA ALA A 27 5.26 1.98 6.12
C ALA A 27 5.67 0.62 5.56
N ARG A 28 5.01 -0.43 6.03
CA ARG A 28 5.36 -1.82 5.68
C ARG A 28 4.14 -2.60 5.25
N VAL A 29 4.16 -3.10 4.02
CA VAL A 29 3.13 -4.00 3.49
C VAL A 29 3.62 -5.43 3.63
N THR A 30 2.96 -6.23 4.46
CA THR A 30 3.39 -7.61 4.71
C THR A 30 3.15 -8.53 3.51
N LYS A 31 3.87 -9.65 3.50
CA LYS A 31 3.80 -10.68 2.44
C LYS A 31 2.35 -11.09 2.16
N GLY A 32 1.96 -11.04 0.89
CA GLY A 32 0.63 -11.44 0.42
C GLY A 32 -0.49 -10.41 0.62
N CYS A 33 -0.22 -9.27 1.28
CA CYS A 33 -1.24 -8.23 1.46
C CYS A 33 -1.48 -7.44 0.18
N LYS A 34 -2.74 -7.06 -0.03
CA LYS A 34 -3.16 -6.23 -1.16
C LYS A 34 -3.55 -4.84 -0.67
N VAL A 35 -2.92 -3.80 -1.21
CA VAL A 35 -3.26 -2.39 -1.03
C VAL A 35 -3.69 -1.86 -2.38
N ILE A 36 -5.01 -1.85 -2.63
CA ILE A 36 -5.58 -1.50 -3.93
C ILE A 36 -6.55 -0.32 -3.74
N GLY A 37 -6.19 0.81 -4.33
CA GLY A 37 -7.07 1.97 -4.47
C GLY A 37 -7.92 1.90 -5.74
N LYS A 38 -8.91 2.80 -5.85
CA LYS A 38 -9.75 2.99 -7.04
C LYS A 38 -9.37 4.28 -7.78
N PRO A 39 -9.61 4.39 -9.10
CA PRO A 39 -9.49 5.67 -9.80
C PRO A 39 -10.36 6.73 -9.11
N GLY A 40 -9.75 7.81 -8.61
CA GLY A 40 -10.40 8.85 -7.81
C GLY A 40 -10.36 8.66 -6.29
N LYS A 41 -10.04 7.47 -5.77
CA LYS A 41 -9.81 7.19 -4.34
C LYS A 41 -8.51 6.41 -4.15
N ILE A 42 -7.43 7.13 -3.85
CA ILE A 42 -6.09 6.54 -3.64
C ILE A 42 -6.05 5.89 -2.26
N ALA A 43 -5.55 4.65 -2.17
CA ALA A 43 -5.34 4.00 -0.88
C ALA A 43 -4.09 4.58 -0.20
N VAL A 44 -4.23 5.14 1.00
CA VAL A 44 -3.11 5.77 1.72
C VAL A 44 -2.72 4.92 2.92
N VAL A 45 -1.46 4.47 2.93
CA VAL A 45 -0.84 3.79 4.06
C VAL A 45 -0.04 4.83 4.86
N PRO A 46 -0.42 5.11 6.12
CA PRO A 46 0.24 6.11 6.95
C PRO A 46 1.71 5.79 7.24
N GLU A 47 2.45 6.81 7.68
CA GLU A 47 3.85 6.66 8.07
C GLU A 47 4.00 5.65 9.23
N ASN A 48 5.04 4.82 9.20
CA ASN A 48 5.30 3.75 10.18
C ASN A 48 4.14 2.76 10.38
N LYS A 49 3.15 2.73 9.49
CA LYS A 49 2.02 1.79 9.55
C LYS A 49 2.46 0.44 8.99
N LYS A 50 2.21 -0.63 9.76
CA LYS A 50 2.29 -1.99 9.26
C LYS A 50 0.92 -2.43 8.75
N VAL A 51 0.83 -2.69 7.45
CA VAL A 51 -0.34 -3.28 6.81
C VAL A 51 -0.22 -4.79 6.93
N THR A 52 -1.06 -5.38 7.77
CA THR A 52 -1.12 -6.84 8.04
C THR A 52 -2.36 -7.50 7.45
N SER A 53 -3.21 -6.75 6.77
CA SER A 53 -4.47 -7.20 6.18
C SER A 53 -4.74 -6.44 4.89
N ASP A 54 -5.56 -7.01 4.02
CA ASP A 54 -5.88 -6.41 2.73
C ASP A 54 -6.62 -5.07 2.91
N ILE A 55 -6.13 -4.04 2.25
CA ILE A 55 -6.74 -2.71 2.16
C ILE A 55 -7.21 -2.56 0.72
N ILE A 56 -8.47 -2.90 0.49
CA ILE A 56 -9.10 -2.80 -0.82
C ILE A 56 -10.20 -1.76 -0.71
N ILE A 57 -9.97 -0.58 -1.30
CA ILE A 57 -10.99 0.47 -1.33
C ILE A 57 -12.01 0.09 -2.40
N SER A 58 -13.10 -0.53 -1.98
CA SER A 58 -14.20 -0.98 -2.83
C SER A 58 -15.47 -0.20 -2.44
N GLU A 59 -15.84 0.78 -3.27
CA GLU A 59 -17.08 1.59 -3.16
C GLU A 59 -17.31 2.32 -1.82
#